data_AF-A0A210R0C8-F1
#
_entry.id   AF-A0A210R0C8-F1
#
_cell.length_a   1.000
_cell.length_b   1.000
_cell.length_c   1.000
_cell.angle_alpha   90.00
_cell.angle_beta   90.00
_cell.angle_gamma   90.00
#
_symmetry.space_group_name_H-M   'P 1'
#
loop_
_entity.id
_entity.type
_entity.pdbx_description
1 polymer ?
#
loop_
_entity_poly.entity_id
_entity_poly.type
_entity_poly.pdbx_seq_one_letter_code
_entity_poly.pdbx_strand_id
1 'polypeptide(L)'
;MNSGLGYKYPNKTTVFGTETPDVPSTFHFPTWHQDTVMWLINNRHVNMIGVDTPSTDFGQSTDFLAHVLLAKDNVVGLENVANLDKPPVSMSQ
;
A
#
# COMPACT_ATOMS: atom_id res chain seq x y z
N MET A 1 3.65 -1.33 -5.10
CA MET A 1 2.68 -2.39 -5.36
C MET A 1 1.63 -1.81 -6.28
N ASN A 2 1.53 -2.36 -7.48
CA ASN A 2 0.44 -2.09 -8.39
C ASN A 2 -0.63 -3.17 -8.15
N SER A 3 -1.65 -2.88 -7.35
CA SER A 3 -2.79 -3.79 -7.12
C SER A 3 -3.80 -3.74 -8.27
N GLY A 4 -3.71 -2.71 -9.11
CA GLY A 4 -4.69 -2.40 -10.13
C GLY A 4 -5.89 -1.61 -9.59
N LEU A 5 -5.94 -1.22 -8.31
CA LEU A 5 -7.06 -0.42 -7.80
C LEU A 5 -7.02 1.04 -8.25
N GLY A 6 -5.88 1.51 -8.78
CA GLY A 6 -5.72 2.90 -9.25
C GLY A 6 -6.79 3.39 -10.24
N TYR A 7 -7.35 2.52 -11.09
CA TYR A 7 -8.40 2.92 -12.06
C TYR A 7 -9.76 3.22 -11.41
N LYS A 8 -9.97 2.79 -10.15
CA LYS A 8 -11.23 2.99 -9.43
C LYS A 8 -11.35 4.38 -8.80
N TYR A 9 -10.25 5.13 -8.73
CA TYR A 9 -10.26 6.49 -8.22
C TYR A 9 -11.07 7.42 -9.16
N PRO A 10 -11.87 8.38 -8.64
CA PRO A 10 -12.04 8.78 -7.24
C PRO A 10 -13.22 8.10 -6.50
N ASN A 11 -13.79 7.01 -7.01
CA ASN A 11 -14.96 6.39 -6.38
C ASN A 11 -14.57 5.65 -5.08
N LYS A 12 -14.82 6.32 -3.94
CA LYS A 12 -14.49 5.85 -2.58
C LYS A 12 -15.05 4.46 -2.28
N THR A 13 -16.29 4.17 -2.64
CA THR A 13 -16.91 2.85 -2.41
C THR A 13 -16.08 1.74 -3.05
N THR A 14 -15.68 1.95 -4.29
CA THR A 14 -14.92 0.94 -5.05
C THR A 14 -13.43 0.89 -4.70
N VAL A 15 -12.84 2.01 -4.28
CA VAL A 15 -11.43 2.13 -3.87
C VAL A 15 -11.21 1.53 -2.48
N PHE A 16 -12.09 1.85 -1.52
CA PHE A 16 -12.04 1.28 -0.16
C PHE A 16 -12.68 -0.10 -0.06
N GLY A 17 -13.37 -0.57 -1.12
CA GLY A 17 -14.03 -1.87 -1.15
C GLY A 17 -15.15 -2.00 -0.11
N THR A 18 -15.92 -0.92 0.10
CA THR A 18 -17.00 -0.86 1.08
C THR A 18 -18.17 0.00 0.60
N GLU A 19 -19.38 -0.32 1.04
CA GLU A 19 -20.56 0.53 0.86
C GLU A 19 -20.60 1.73 1.84
N THR A 20 -19.81 1.68 2.91
CA THR A 20 -19.74 2.72 3.95
C THR A 20 -18.34 3.34 4.03
N PRO A 21 -17.93 4.14 3.03
CA PRO A 21 -16.55 4.64 2.90
C PRO A 21 -16.10 5.62 4.00
N ASP A 22 -17.00 6.04 4.88
CA ASP A 22 -16.69 6.87 6.04
C ASP A 22 -16.48 6.05 7.33
N VAL A 23 -16.57 4.71 7.26
CA VAL A 23 -16.38 3.79 8.39
C VAL A 23 -15.14 2.91 8.15
N PRO A 24 -13.94 3.27 8.67
CA PRO A 24 -12.71 2.56 8.35
C PRO A 24 -12.71 1.06 8.64
N SER A 25 -13.45 0.61 9.65
CA SER A 25 -13.55 -0.82 9.99
C SER A 25 -14.26 -1.67 8.93
N THR A 26 -14.90 -1.06 7.93
CA THR A 26 -15.56 -1.77 6.83
C THR A 26 -14.68 -1.86 5.57
N PHE A 27 -13.49 -1.24 5.58
CA PHE A 27 -12.63 -1.19 4.41
C PHE A 27 -12.10 -2.57 4.03
N HIS A 28 -12.05 -2.83 2.73
CA HIS A 28 -11.55 -4.07 2.16
C HIS A 28 -10.76 -3.80 0.87
N PHE A 29 -9.45 -3.63 1.01
CA PHE A 29 -8.53 -3.54 -0.11
C PHE A 29 -7.23 -4.26 0.24
N PRO A 30 -6.53 -4.85 -0.75
CA PRO A 30 -5.30 -5.59 -0.54
C PRO A 30 -4.09 -4.66 -0.34
N THR A 31 -3.04 -5.17 0.30
CA THR A 31 -1.67 -4.64 0.23
C THR A 31 -0.68 -5.69 0.76
N TRP A 32 0.56 -5.30 1.02
CA TRP A 32 1.57 -6.15 1.63
C TRP A 32 1.18 -6.62 3.04
N HIS A 33 1.48 -7.88 3.32
CA HIS A 33 1.53 -8.36 4.70
C HIS A 33 2.79 -7.81 5.39
N GLN A 34 2.73 -7.58 6.70
CA GLN A 34 3.86 -7.09 7.50
C GLN A 34 5.14 -7.92 7.33
N ASP A 35 5.02 -9.24 7.18
CA ASP A 35 6.19 -10.12 6.99
C ASP A 35 6.90 -9.83 5.66
N THR A 36 6.16 -9.46 4.62
CA THR A 36 6.73 -9.06 3.34
C THR A 36 7.44 -7.71 3.47
N VAL A 37 6.86 -6.76 4.19
CA VAL A 37 7.49 -5.45 4.45
C VAL A 37 8.78 -5.64 5.24
N MET A 38 8.75 -6.40 6.33
CA MET A 38 9.92 -6.75 7.14
C MET A 38 11.01 -7.42 6.28
N TRP A 39 10.62 -8.36 5.43
CA TRP A 39 11.56 -9.05 4.55
C TRP A 39 12.23 -8.09 3.57
N LEU A 40 11.47 -7.17 2.94
CA LEU A 40 12.01 -6.17 2.02
C LEU A 40 12.99 -5.21 2.72
N ILE A 41 12.66 -4.76 3.93
CA ILE A 41 13.55 -3.91 4.73
C ILE A 41 14.87 -4.64 5.01
N ASN A 42 14.79 -5.84 5.58
CA ASN A 42 15.96 -6.57 6.08
C ASN A 42 16.84 -7.14 4.96
N ASN A 43 16.25 -7.58 3.85
CA ASN A 43 16.98 -8.33 2.82
C ASN A 43 17.24 -7.52 1.55
N ARG A 44 16.47 -6.45 1.31
CA ARG A 44 16.59 -5.62 0.10
C ARG A 44 16.99 -4.18 0.42
N HIS A 45 17.00 -3.78 1.69
CA HIS A 45 17.40 -2.45 2.15
C HIS A 45 16.68 -1.33 1.36
N VAL A 46 15.36 -1.50 1.20
CA VAL A 46 14.54 -0.55 0.45
C VAL A 46 14.45 0.78 1.19
N ASN A 47 14.57 1.89 0.46
CA ASN A 47 14.40 3.24 1.01
C ASN A 47 12.93 3.69 1.05
N MET A 48 12.08 3.02 0.25
CA MET A 48 10.69 3.41 0.08
C MET A 48 9.85 2.22 -0.40
N ILE A 49 8.59 2.18 0.03
CA ILE A 49 7.54 1.33 -0.51
C ILE A 49 6.37 2.21 -0.96
N GLY A 50 5.96 2.10 -2.22
CA GLY A 50 4.77 2.76 -2.74
C GLY A 50 3.64 1.77 -3.04
N VAL A 51 2.39 2.17 -2.86
CA VAL A 51 1.18 1.39 -3.16
C VAL A 51 0.14 2.26 -3.89
N ASP A 52 -0.63 1.68 -4.79
CA ASP A 52 -1.79 2.35 -5.43
C ASP A 52 -3.06 2.27 -4.57
N THR A 53 -3.00 1.60 -3.42
CA THR A 53 -4.09 1.46 -2.47
C THR A 53 -4.17 2.63 -1.47
N PRO A 54 -5.30 2.77 -0.76
CA PRO A 54 -5.48 3.87 0.20
C PRO A 54 -4.57 3.82 1.42
N SER A 55 -3.97 2.67 1.70
CA SER A 55 -3.05 2.47 2.82
C SER A 55 -1.94 1.48 2.43
N THR A 56 -0.76 1.62 3.04
CA THR A 56 0.32 0.62 3.01
C THR A 56 -0.03 -0.65 3.80
N ASP A 57 -1.02 -0.58 4.70
CA ASP A 57 -1.67 -1.69 5.40
C ASP A 57 -3.03 -2.06 4.78
N PHE A 58 -3.44 -3.32 4.88
CA PHE A 58 -4.65 -3.80 4.21
C PHE A 58 -5.88 -3.20 4.90
N GLY A 59 -7.00 -3.09 4.18
CA GLY A 59 -8.16 -2.31 4.65
C GLY A 59 -8.69 -2.71 6.03
N GLN A 60 -8.50 -3.95 6.43
CA GLN A 60 -8.98 -4.49 7.72
C GLN A 60 -7.94 -4.42 8.84
N SER A 61 -6.73 -3.90 8.57
CA SER A 61 -5.70 -3.75 9.59
C SER A 61 -6.16 -2.74 10.65
N THR A 62 -5.98 -3.11 11.91
CA THR A 62 -6.30 -2.25 13.07
C THR A 62 -5.06 -1.79 13.82
N ASP A 63 -3.92 -2.42 13.56
CA ASP A 63 -2.64 -2.22 14.22
C ASP A 63 -1.59 -1.55 13.33
N PHE A 64 -1.84 -1.48 12.01
CA PHE A 64 -1.02 -0.80 11.02
C PHE A 64 0.46 -1.21 11.07
N LEU A 65 0.71 -2.51 11.16
CA LEU A 65 2.06 -3.02 11.37
C LEU A 65 2.99 -2.72 10.19
N ALA A 66 2.50 -2.63 8.94
CA ALA A 66 3.34 -2.16 7.84
C ALA A 66 3.80 -0.71 8.07
N HIS A 67 2.91 0.20 8.46
CA HIS A 67 3.30 1.56 8.84
C HIS A 67 4.33 1.60 9.97
N VAL A 68 4.11 0.83 11.04
CA VAL A 68 5.02 0.79 12.20
C VAL A 68 6.42 0.36 11.77
N LEU A 69 6.52 -0.68 10.94
CA LEU A 69 7.80 -1.18 10.43
C LEU A 69 8.50 -0.17 9.53
N LEU A 70 7.77 0.41 8.57
CA LEU A 70 8.32 1.43 7.67
C LEU A 70 8.87 2.62 8.45
N ALA A 71 8.11 3.15 9.41
CA ALA A 71 8.52 4.28 10.24
C ALA A 71 9.72 3.94 11.14
N LYS A 72 9.72 2.76 11.76
CA LYS A 72 10.79 2.32 12.66
C LYS A 72 12.14 2.23 11.95
N ASP A 73 12.15 1.79 10.70
CA ASP A 73 13.35 1.55 9.91
C ASP A 73 13.69 2.69 8.94
N ASN A 74 13.06 3.86 9.12
CA ASN A 74 13.27 5.07 8.30
C ASN A 74 13.04 4.82 6.79
N VAL A 75 12.02 4.02 6.47
CA VAL A 75 11.59 3.71 5.10
C VAL A 75 10.32 4.50 4.78
N VAL A 76 10.31 5.19 3.64
CA VAL A 76 9.15 6.02 3.25
C VAL A 76 8.00 5.16 2.70
N GLY A 77 6.79 5.35 3.22
CA GLY A 77 5.56 4.84 2.62
C GLY A 77 4.91 5.86 1.68
N LEU A 78 4.58 5.47 0.45
CA LEU A 78 3.76 6.27 -0.47
C LEU A 78 2.42 5.56 -0.73
N GLU A 79 1.33 6.29 -0.55
CA GLU A 79 -0.04 5.77 -0.70
C GLU A 79 -0.76 6.48 -1.85
N ASN A 80 -1.80 5.84 -2.39
CA ASN A 80 -2.58 6.35 -3.51
C ASN A 80 -1.72 6.73 -4.74
N VAL A 81 -0.64 6.00 -4.98
CA VAL A 81 0.27 6.29 -6.10
C VAL A 81 -0.42 5.94 -7.43
N ALA A 82 -0.65 6.93 -8.28
CA ALA A 82 -1.27 6.75 -9.59
C ALA A 82 -0.27 6.28 -10.66
N ASN A 83 -0.80 5.67 -11.73
CA ASN A 83 -0.05 5.30 -12.94
C ASN A 83 1.12 4.30 -12.71
N LEU A 84 1.01 3.39 -11.74
CA LEU A 84 2.04 2.37 -11.46
C LEU A 84 2.21 1.33 -12.59
N ASP A 85 1.38 1.39 -13.63
CA ASP A 85 1.48 0.60 -14.86
C ASP A 85 2.44 1.21 -15.91
N LYS A 86 2.80 2.49 -15.75
CA LYS A 86 3.66 3.22 -16.69
C LYS A 86 5.18 3.06 -16.47
N PRO A 87 5.72 3.03 -15.25
CA PRO A 87 7.16 2.92 -15.07
C PRO A 87 7.67 1.52 -15.48
N PRO A 88 8.94 1.39 -15.89
CA PRO A 88 9.52 0.09 -16.17
C PRO A 88 9.61 -0.76 -14.89
N VAL A 89 9.58 -2.09 -15.04
CA VAL A 89 9.62 -3.04 -13.90
C VAL A 89 10.93 -3.02 -13.11
N SER A 90 12.00 -2.50 -13.72
CA SER A 90 13.28 -2.26 -13.08
C SER A 90 13.99 -1.12 -13.78
N MET A 91 14.93 -0.48 -13.09
CA MET A 91 15.89 0.38 -13.78
C MET A 91 16.85 -0.49 -14.59
N SER A 92 17.20 -0.07 -15.80
CA SER A 92 18.37 -0.61 -16.48
C SER A 92 19.62 -0.15 -15.71
N GLN A 93 20.50 -1.09 -15.36
CA GLN A 93 21.86 -0.76 -14.93
C GLN A 93 22.67 -0.22 -16.11
#